data_AF-A0ABD1BRZ3-F1
#
_entry.id   AF-A0ABD1BRZ3-F1
#
_cell.length_a   1.000
_cell.length_b   1.000
_cell.length_c   1.000
_cell.angle_alpha   90.00
_cell.angle_beta   90.00
_cell.angle_gamma   90.00
#
_symmetry.space_group_name_H-M   'P 1'
#
loop_
_entity.id
_entity.type
_entity.pdbx_description
1 polymer ?
#
loop_
_entity_poly.entity_id
_entity_poly.type
_entity_poly.pdbx_seq_one_letter_code
_entity_poly.pdbx_strand_id
1 'polypeptide(L)' 'MLDKAWKHLMEDGVGIMGMYGMGGVGKTTLLTQINNKFSDVRCGFDFVIWVDVSKELHVEKIQDDIALKVGLGGEE' A
#
# COMPACT_ATOMS: atom_id res chain seq x y z
N MET A 1 -0.85 -17.00 5.85
CA MET A 1 -1.78 -15.85 5.71
C MET A 1 -1.33 -14.93 4.59
N LEU A 2 -0.07 -14.48 4.61
CA LEU A 2 0.56 -13.71 3.54
C LEU A 2 0.33 -14.29 2.14
N ASP A 3 0.63 -15.57 1.90
CA ASP A 3 0.49 -16.14 0.56
C ASP A 3 -0.95 -16.18 0.04
N LYS A 4 -1.92 -16.32 0.94
CA LYS A 4 -3.34 -16.28 0.57
C LYS A 4 -3.76 -14.86 0.19
N ALA A 5 -3.36 -13.87 0.99
CA ALA A 5 -3.62 -12.45 0.67
C ALA A 5 -2.91 -12.05 -0.62
N TRP A 6 -1.65 -12.43 -0.79
CA TRP A 6 -0.88 -12.18 -2.01
C TRP A 6 -1.54 -12.78 -3.26
N LYS A 7 -1.91 -14.07 -3.21
CA LYS A 7 -2.58 -14.73 -4.34
C LYS A 7 -3.87 -14.01 -4.71
N HIS A 8 -4.68 -13.66 -3.72
CA HIS A 8 -5.92 -12.94 -3.96
C HIS A 8 -5.70 -11.54 -4.54
N LEU A 9 -4.66 -10.80 -4.11
CA LEU A 9 -4.34 -9.48 -4.69
C LEU A 9 -3.90 -9.58 -6.15
N MET A 10 -3.26 -10.69 -6.53
CA MET A 10 -2.75 -10.93 -7.89
C MET A 10 -3.75 -11.66 -8.79
N GLU A 11 -4.98 -11.92 -8.33
CA GLU A 11 -6.04 -12.50 -9.17
C GLU A 11 -6.54 -11.49 -10.19
N ASP A 12 -6.74 -11.94 -11.44
CA ASP A 12 -7.25 -11.09 -12.52
C ASP A 12 -8.60 -10.46 -12.14
N GLY A 13 -8.70 -9.14 -12.31
CA GLY A 13 -9.89 -8.37 -11.97
C GLY A 13 -9.95 -7.87 -10.53
N VAL A 14 -9.00 -8.23 -9.66
CA VAL A 14 -8.90 -7.66 -8.31
C VAL A 14 -8.13 -6.33 -8.36
N GLY A 15 -8.84 -5.21 -8.18
CA GLY A 15 -8.23 -3.87 -8.13
C GLY A 15 -8.01 -3.32 -6.72
N ILE A 16 -8.77 -3.78 -5.73
CA ILE A 16 -8.74 -3.28 -4.34
C ILE A 16 -8.91 -4.44 -3.37
N MET A 17 -8.07 -4.48 -2.34
CA MET A 17 -8.19 -5.40 -1.21
C MET A 17 -8.33 -4.64 0.11
N GLY A 18 -9.40 -4.91 0.86
CA GLY A 18 -9.60 -4.37 2.21
C GLY A 18 -9.17 -5.34 3.30
N MET A 19 -8.56 -4.83 4.38
CA MET A 19 -8.18 -5.61 5.56
C MET A 19 -8.89 -5.06 6.79
N TYR A 20 -9.71 -5.88 7.45
CA TYR A 20 -10.48 -5.46 8.63
C TYR A 20 -10.30 -6.43 9.81
N GLY A 21 -10.54 -5.95 11.03
CA GLY A 21 -10.42 -6.74 12.25
C GLY A 21 -10.05 -5.91 13.48
N MET A 22 -10.03 -6.54 14.65
CA MET A 22 -9.71 -5.91 15.93
C MET A 22 -8.32 -5.23 15.93
N GLY A 23 -8.11 -4.29 16.87
CA GLY A 23 -6.78 -3.71 17.10
C GLY A 23 -5.75 -4.78 17.46
N GLY A 24 -4.50 -4.62 17.02
CA GLY A 24 -3.40 -5.53 17.37
C GLY A 24 -3.36 -6.88 16.63
N VAL A 25 -4.35 -7.22 15.81
CA VAL A 25 -4.40 -8.53 15.09
C VAL A 25 -3.38 -8.68 13.95
N GLY A 26 -2.53 -7.68 13.72
CA GLY A 26 -1.47 -7.74 12.70
C GLY A 26 -1.87 -7.27 11.29
N LYS A 27 -2.91 -6.45 11.13
CA LYS A 27 -3.32 -5.91 9.82
C LYS A 27 -2.18 -5.14 9.14
N THR A 28 -1.61 -4.15 9.83
CA THR A 28 -0.48 -3.38 9.34
C THR A 28 0.72 -4.29 9.06
N THR A 29 0.99 -5.27 9.93
CA THR A 29 2.08 -6.25 9.74
C THR A 29 1.92 -7.04 8.44
N LEU A 30 0.71 -7.54 8.14
CA LEU A 30 0.44 -8.28 6.91
C LEU A 30 0.53 -7.35 5.68
N LEU A 31 0.04 -6.11 5.76
CA LEU A 31 0.20 -5.12 4.69
C LEU A 31 1.69 -4.80 4.43
N THR A 32 2.51 -4.65 5.48
CA THR A 32 3.97 -4.45 5.37
C THR A 32 4.64 -5.64 4.69
N GLN A 33 4.25 -6.87 5.02
CA GLN A 33 4.79 -8.07 4.36
C GLN A 33 4.42 -8.13 2.87
N ILE A 34 3.20 -7.71 2.49
CA ILE A 34 2.78 -7.60 1.09
C ILE A 34 3.63 -6.55 0.37
N ASN A 35 3.80 -5.37 0.97
CA ASN A 35 4.62 -4.29 0.42
C ASN A 35 6.08 -4.75 0.17
N ASN A 36 6.69 -5.44 1.13
CA ASN A 36 8.05 -5.96 0.96
C ASN A 36 8.13 -7.00 -0.18
N LYS A 37 7.09 -7.81 -0.35
CA LYS A 37 7.03 -8.80 -1.43
C LYS A 37 6.98 -8.16 -2.83
N PHE A 38 6.35 -6.98 -2.94
CA PHE A 38 6.43 -6.18 -4.17
C PHE A 38 7.84 -5.66 -4.45
N SER A 39 8.65 -5.40 -3.43
CA SER A 39 10.06 -5.03 -3.59
C SER A 39 10.94 -6.20 -4.03
N ASP A 40 10.62 -7.42 -3.57
CA ASP A 40 11.41 -8.63 -3.86
C ASP A 40 11.08 -9.24 -5.24
N VAL A 41 9.86 -9.07 -5.72
CA VAL A 41 9.38 -9.67 -6.97
C VAL A 41 9.17 -8.57 -8.02
N ARG A 42 9.70 -8.76 -9.23
CA ARG A 42 9.31 -7.90 -10.36
C ARG A 42 7.85 -8.17 -10.73
N CYS A 43 6.95 -7.36 -10.16
CA CYS A 43 5.50 -7.53 -10.30
C CYS A 43 4.90 -6.72 -11.46
N GLY A 44 5.73 -6.11 -12.32
CA GLY A 44 5.26 -5.29 -13.45
C GLY A 44 4.73 -3.91 -13.05
N PHE A 45 4.94 -3.49 -11.80
CA PHE A 45 4.63 -2.14 -11.33
C PHE A 45 5.88 -1.25 -11.37
N ASP A 46 5.75 -0.05 -11.91
CA ASP A 46 6.80 0.97 -11.89
C ASP A 46 6.98 1.56 -10.48
N PHE A 47 5.88 1.64 -9.71
CA PHE A 47 5.85 2.23 -8.38
C PHE A 47 5.09 1.35 -7.38
N VAL A 48 5.63 1.26 -6.16
CA VAL A 48 4.97 0.65 -4.99
C VAL A 48 4.99 1.71 -3.90
N ILE A 49 3.81 2.23 -3.55
CA ILE A 49 3.68 3.44 -2.73
C ILE A 49 3.01 3.09 -1.40
N TRP A 50 3.71 3.39 -0.31
CA TRP A 50 3.18 3.30 1.06
C TRP A 50 2.87 4.70 1.58
N VAL A 51 1.63 4.94 2.01
CA VAL A 51 1.16 6.21 2.58
C VAL A 51 0.34 5.93 3.83
N ASP A 52 0.62 6.65 4.90
CA ASP A 52 -0.12 6.57 6.15
C ASP A 52 -1.24 7.62 6.17
N VAL A 53 -2.47 7.20 6.44
CA VAL A 53 -3.63 8.10 6.53
C VAL A 53 -4.03 8.25 8.00
N SER A 54 -3.98 9.47 8.51
CA SER A 54 -4.43 9.79 9.87
C SER A 54 -5.96 9.79 9.99
N LYS A 55 -6.45 9.70 11.23
CA LYS A 55 -7.89 9.83 11.53
C LYS A 55 -8.44 11.19 11.10
N GLU A 56 -7.65 12.24 11.28
CA GLU A 56 -7.92 13.53 10.67
C GLU A 56 -7.50 13.46 9.20
N LEU A 57 -8.48 13.60 8.30
CA LEU A 57 -8.27 13.40 6.88
C LEU A 57 -7.85 14.73 6.24
N HIS A 58 -6.58 14.81 5.84
CA HIS A 58 -6.05 15.90 5.01
C HIS A 58 -5.70 15.33 3.64
N VAL A 59 -6.61 15.51 2.67
CA VAL A 59 -6.47 14.95 1.31
C VAL A 59 -5.23 15.52 0.60
N GLU A 60 -4.98 16.82 0.73
CA GLU A 60 -3.82 17.50 0.14
C GLU A 60 -2.51 16.86 0.61
N LYS A 61 -2.36 16.66 1.92
CA LYS A 61 -1.18 15.98 2.49
C LYS A 61 -0.98 14.56 1.93
N ILE A 62 -2.05 13.80 1.78
CA ILE A 62 -1.98 12.44 1.20
C ILE A 62 -1.53 12.52 -0.27
N GLN A 63 -2.05 13.48 -1.03
CA GLN A 63 -1.67 13.69 -2.42
C GLN A 63 -0.20 14.13 -2.54
N ASP A 64 0.27 15.00 -1.65
CA ASP A 64 1.67 15.43 -1.59
C ASP A 64 2.60 14.26 -1.25
N ASP A 65 2.24 13.45 -0.24
CA ASP A 65 2.99 12.25 0.13
C ASP A 65 3.07 11.26 -1.05
N ILE A 66 1.99 11.09 -1.83
CA ILE A 66 2.01 10.27 -3.05
C ILE A 66 2.89 10.91 -4.13
N ALA A 67 2.73 12.21 -4.39
CA ALA A 67 3.46 12.94 -5.43
C ALA A 67 4.97 12.87 -5.20
N LEU A 68 5.41 13.04 -3.95
CA LEU A 68 6.82 12.89 -3.56
C LEU A 68 7.37 11.50 -3.89
N LYS A 69 6.58 10.44 -3.68
CA LYS A 69 7.00 9.04 -3.95
C LYS A 69 7.12 8.72 -5.44
N VAL A 70 6.46 9.49 -6.31
CA VAL A 70 6.56 9.34 -7.77
C VAL A 70 7.43 10.41 -8.43
N GLY A 71 8.16 11.22 -7.65
CA GLY A 71 9.05 12.26 -8.16
C GLY A 71 8.33 13.49 -8.73
N LEU A 72 7.08 13.72 -8.31
CA LEU A 72 6.25 14.87 -8.69
C LEU A 72 6.09 15.91 -7.57
N GLY A 73 6.74 15.71 -6.42
CA GLY A 73 6.79 16.73 -5.39
C GLY A 73 7.56 17.94 -5.89
N GLY A 74 6.91 19.10 -5.93
CA GLY A 74 7.58 20.35 -6.31
C GLY A 74 8.80 20.60 -5.43
N GLU A 75 9.87 21.12 -6.03
CA GLU A 75 10.94 21.76 -5.28
C GLU A 75 10.33 23.00 -4.59
N GLU A 76 10.35 23.05 -3.26
CA GLU A 76 10.37 24.33 -2.53
C GLU A 76 11.76 24.94 -2.58
#